data_AF-A0A497K695-F1
#
_entry.id   AF-A0A497K695-F1
#
_cell.length_a   1.000
_cell.length_b   1.000
_cell.length_c   1.000
_cell.angle_alpha   90.00
_cell.angle_beta   90.00
_cell.angle_gamma   90.00
#
_symmetry.space_group_name_H-M   'P 1'
#
loop_
_entity.id
_entity.type
_entity.pdbx_description
1 polymer ?
#
loop_
_entity_poly.entity_id
_entity_poly.type
_entity_poly.pdbx_seq_one_letter_code
_entity_poly.pdbx_strand_id
1 'polypeptide(L)'
;MNKKSLAMKIGAVAFIALMILPVAAVSADVQASVWSDPSDWYATVEGVLASDYYSLYPYEEKSLKVGYSKFGELINSNENVGLEYAGERDPFAAPAGPDLDPWGKLPKRVWINGWYIDIRYNHSSWGYRNVWAGALFADLSSYGGPWIRVDNDYWG
;
A
#
# COMPACT_ATOMS: atom_id res chain seq x y z
N MET A 1 25.56 20.39 52.92
CA MET A 1 25.65 20.10 51.47
C MET A 1 26.19 21.33 50.75
N ASN A 2 27.27 21.22 49.99
CA ASN A 2 27.90 22.38 49.32
C ASN A 2 26.98 22.90 48.22
N LYS A 3 26.58 24.18 48.29
CA LYS A 3 25.66 24.82 47.33
C LYS A 3 26.14 24.69 45.87
N LYS A 4 27.47 24.68 45.65
CA LYS A 4 28.08 24.46 44.33
C LYS A 4 27.86 23.03 43.83
N SER A 5 27.92 22.03 44.71
CA SER A 5 27.65 20.63 44.37
C SER A 5 26.17 20.37 44.10
N LEU A 6 25.27 21.07 44.81
CA LEU A 6 23.83 21.00 44.56
C LEU A 6 23.46 21.61 43.21
N ALA A 7 24.00 22.78 42.88
CA ALA A 7 23.77 23.44 41.59
C ALA A 7 24.27 22.60 40.41
N MET A 8 25.42 21.95 40.56
CA MET A 8 25.98 21.05 39.53
C MET A 8 25.09 19.82 39.28
N LYS A 9 24.55 19.23 40.36
CA LYS A 9 23.64 18.08 40.26
C LYS A 9 22.30 18.45 39.61
N ILE A 10 21.74 19.61 39.97
CA ILE A 10 20.51 20.13 39.34
C ILE A 10 20.76 20.44 37.87
N GLY A 11 21.90 21.07 37.54
CA GLY A 11 22.29 21.35 36.16
C GLY A 11 22.45 20.08 35.31
N ALA A 12 23.10 19.05 35.84
CA ALA A 12 23.26 17.77 35.15
C ALA A 12 21.91 17.06 34.90
N VAL A 13 21.01 17.06 35.88
CA VAL A 13 19.67 16.48 35.73
C VAL A 13 18.84 17.27 34.72
N ALA A 14 18.91 18.60 34.72
CA ALA A 14 18.22 19.44 33.75
C ALA A 14 18.76 19.23 32.33
N PHE A 15 20.08 19.06 32.17
CA PHE A 15 20.70 18.80 30.87
C PHE A 15 20.27 17.43 30.29
N ILE A 16 20.23 16.39 31.14
CA ILE A 16 19.77 15.06 30.75
C ILE A 16 18.27 15.09 30.38
N ALA A 17 17.45 15.77 31.18
CA ALA A 17 16.02 15.93 30.88
C ALA A 17 15.78 16.67 29.55
N LEU A 18 16.55 17.72 29.27
CA LEU A 18 16.48 18.47 28.00
C LEU A 18 16.96 17.67 26.79
N MET A 19 17.85 16.68 26.98
CA MET A 19 18.28 15.78 25.91
C MET A 19 17.29 14.63 25.63
N ILE A 20 16.53 14.19 26.62
CA ILE A 20 15.55 13.10 26.46
C ILE A 20 14.22 13.60 25.85
N LEU A 21 13.82 14.83 26.16
CA LEU A 21 12.58 15.45 25.66
C LEU A 21 12.47 15.47 24.12
N PRO A 22 13.50 15.85 23.33
CA PRO A 22 13.40 15.82 21.87
C PRO A 22 13.33 14.40 21.32
N VAL A 23 13.97 13.40 21.95
CA VAL A 23 13.88 11.99 21.49
C VAL A 23 12.47 11.43 21.72
N ALA A 24 11.80 11.80 22.82
CA ALA A 24 10.41 11.42 23.08
C ALA A 24 9.40 12.20 22.21
N ALA A 25 9.74 13.42 21.78
CA ALA A 25 8.89 14.22 20.90
C ALA A 25 8.97 13.80 19.41
N VAL A 26 10.11 13.24 18.98
CA VAL A 26 10.30 12.74 17.61
C VAL A 26 9.72 11.31 17.44
N SER A 27 9.47 10.61 18.55
CA SER A 27 8.67 9.37 18.57
C SER A 27 7.16 9.63 18.70
N ALA A 28 6.69 10.87 18.55
CA ALA A 28 5.28 11.09 18.30
C ALA A 28 4.96 10.37 16.99
N ASP A 29 4.29 9.23 17.14
CA ASP A 29 3.84 8.37 16.07
C ASP A 29 3.43 9.22 14.86
N VAL A 30 4.14 9.05 13.74
CA VAL A 30 3.45 9.16 12.46
C VAL A 30 2.42 8.04 12.53
N GLN A 31 1.28 8.32 13.16
CA GLN A 31 0.13 7.45 13.08
C GLN A 31 -0.19 7.47 11.61
N ALA A 32 0.22 6.42 10.90
CA ALA A 32 -0.40 6.06 9.64
C ALA A 32 -1.89 6.09 9.95
N SER A 33 -2.58 7.10 9.43
CA SER A 33 -4.03 7.17 9.55
C SER A 33 -4.52 5.82 9.06
N VAL A 34 -5.25 5.09 9.91
CA VAL A 34 -5.91 3.85 9.49
C VAL A 34 -6.91 4.28 8.43
N TRP A 35 -6.47 4.23 7.17
CA TRP A 35 -7.25 4.67 6.03
C TRP A 35 -8.15 3.52 5.68
N SER A 36 -9.44 3.66 5.96
CA SER A 36 -10.44 2.74 5.43
C SER A 36 -10.75 3.20 4.01
N ASP A 37 -10.37 2.38 3.02
CA ASP A 37 -10.67 2.70 1.63
C ASP A 37 -12.17 2.83 1.40
N PRO A 38 -12.63 3.91 0.75
CA PRO A 38 -14.01 4.02 0.30
C PRO A 38 -14.42 2.83 -0.59
N SER A 39 -15.64 2.33 -0.41
CA SER A 39 -16.11 1.13 -1.13
C SER A 39 -16.18 1.35 -2.65
N ASP A 40 -16.43 2.57 -3.11
CA ASP A 40 -16.46 2.96 -4.52
C ASP A 40 -15.07 2.95 -5.20
N TRP A 41 -14.00 2.71 -4.45
CA TRP A 41 -12.67 2.55 -5.00
C TRP A 41 -12.47 1.19 -5.67
N TYR A 42 -13.40 0.26 -5.53
CA TYR A 42 -13.21 -1.11 -6.02
C TYR A 42 -14.36 -1.59 -6.90
N ALA A 43 -14.01 -2.42 -7.87
CA ALA A 43 -14.96 -3.14 -8.71
C ALA A 43 -14.45 -4.55 -9.00
N THR A 44 -15.37 -5.51 -9.09
CA THR A 44 -15.10 -6.85 -9.62
C THR A 44 -15.68 -6.94 -11.03
N VAL A 45 -14.89 -7.49 -11.95
CA VAL A 45 -15.30 -7.80 -13.31
C VAL A 45 -15.34 -9.32 -13.46
N GLU A 46 -16.54 -9.83 -13.75
CA GLU A 46 -16.79 -11.24 -14.01
C GLU A 46 -16.46 -11.57 -15.47
N GLY A 47 -15.57 -12.53 -15.68
CA GLY A 47 -15.25 -13.05 -17.01
C GLY A 47 -16.21 -14.16 -17.45
N VAL A 48 -16.31 -14.35 -18.76
CA VAL A 48 -17.20 -15.36 -19.39
C VAL A 48 -16.42 -16.48 -20.07
N LEU A 49 -15.15 -16.68 -19.68
CA LEU A 49 -14.24 -17.62 -20.32
C LEU A 49 -14.80 -19.05 -20.39
N ALA A 50 -15.54 -19.48 -19.36
CA ALA A 50 -16.19 -20.78 -19.32
C ALA A 50 -17.27 -20.99 -20.40
N SER A 51 -17.92 -19.91 -20.84
CA SER A 51 -19.01 -19.95 -21.83
C SER A 51 -18.62 -19.29 -23.16
N ASP A 52 -17.32 -19.01 -23.35
CA ASP A 52 -16.82 -18.41 -24.59
C ASP A 52 -16.73 -19.47 -25.70
N TYR A 53 -16.79 -19.04 -26.95
CA TYR A 53 -16.92 -19.91 -28.14
C TYR A 53 -15.57 -20.18 -28.84
N TYR A 54 -14.44 -19.79 -28.25
CA TYR A 54 -13.12 -19.99 -28.84
C TYR A 54 -12.69 -21.46 -28.83
N SER A 55 -12.69 -22.06 -30.00
CA SER A 55 -12.37 -23.49 -30.22
C SER A 55 -10.91 -23.86 -29.93
N LEU A 56 -10.01 -22.87 -29.89
CA LEU A 56 -8.57 -23.05 -29.64
C LEU A 56 -8.17 -22.73 -28.19
N TYR A 57 -9.12 -22.77 -27.25
CA TYR A 57 -8.84 -22.53 -25.84
C TYR A 57 -8.70 -23.87 -25.09
N PRO A 58 -7.47 -24.38 -24.86
CA PRO A 58 -7.23 -25.75 -24.39
C PRO A 58 -7.37 -25.91 -22.86
N TYR A 59 -8.09 -25.02 -22.19
CA TYR A 59 -8.23 -25.01 -20.72
C TYR A 59 -9.65 -25.40 -20.30
N GLU A 60 -9.81 -25.70 -19.01
CA GLU A 60 -11.12 -26.03 -18.43
C GLU A 60 -12.14 -24.89 -18.64
N GLU A 61 -13.42 -25.22 -18.76
CA GLU A 61 -14.54 -24.27 -18.83
C GLU A 61 -14.72 -23.54 -17.49
N LYS A 62 -13.77 -22.67 -17.18
CA LYS A 62 -13.71 -21.91 -15.93
C LYS A 62 -13.51 -20.44 -16.24
N SER A 63 -14.27 -19.61 -15.54
CA SER A 63 -14.18 -18.16 -15.68
C SER A 63 -13.07 -17.57 -14.82
N LEU A 64 -12.57 -16.44 -15.30
CA LEU A 64 -11.68 -15.54 -14.58
C LEU A 64 -12.51 -14.40 -13.99
N LYS A 65 -12.28 -14.04 -12.73
CA LYS A 65 -12.76 -12.80 -12.15
C LYS A 65 -11.58 -11.91 -11.86
N VAL A 66 -11.74 -10.61 -12.10
CA VAL A 66 -10.67 -9.65 -11.84
C VAL A 66 -11.22 -8.53 -10.97
N GLY A 67 -10.60 -8.36 -9.81
CA GLY A 67 -10.81 -7.20 -8.97
C GLY A 67 -9.91 -6.05 -9.40
N TYR A 68 -10.45 -4.85 -9.37
CA TYR A 68 -9.75 -3.62 -9.70
C TYR A 68 -9.93 -2.59 -8.60
N SER A 69 -8.83 -1.90 -8.28
CA SER A 69 -8.91 -0.61 -7.60
C SER A 69 -9.03 0.52 -8.62
N LYS A 70 -9.59 1.67 -8.22
CA LYS A 70 -9.62 2.91 -9.02
C LYS A 70 -8.23 3.41 -9.42
N PHE A 71 -7.19 2.92 -8.74
CA PHE A 71 -5.80 3.26 -9.02
C PHE A 71 -5.14 2.27 -9.98
N GLY A 72 -5.86 1.24 -10.46
CA GLY A 72 -5.36 0.26 -11.42
C GLY A 72 -4.59 -0.91 -10.78
N GLU A 73 -4.76 -1.15 -9.49
CA GLU A 73 -4.25 -2.36 -8.84
C GLU A 73 -5.18 -3.54 -9.14
N LEU A 74 -4.63 -4.74 -9.26
CA LEU A 74 -5.39 -5.99 -9.48
C LEU A 74 -5.98 -6.51 -8.16
N ILE A 75 -6.86 -5.73 -7.52
CA ILE A 75 -7.52 -6.09 -6.27
C ILE A 75 -8.84 -5.33 -6.10
N ASN A 76 -9.89 -6.03 -5.69
CA ASN A 76 -11.08 -5.49 -5.05
C ASN A 76 -11.00 -5.87 -3.57
N SER A 77 -10.70 -4.89 -2.70
CA SER A 77 -10.57 -5.15 -1.27
C SER A 77 -11.92 -5.36 -0.56
N ASN A 78 -13.04 -4.92 -1.15
CA ASN A 78 -14.36 -5.16 -0.55
C ASN A 78 -14.74 -6.65 -0.63
N GLU A 79 -14.46 -7.26 -1.79
CA GLU A 79 -14.83 -8.63 -2.12
C GLU A 79 -13.66 -9.62 -2.08
N ASN A 80 -12.45 -9.14 -1.75
CA ASN A 80 -11.22 -9.94 -1.71
C ASN A 80 -10.93 -10.70 -3.01
N VAL A 81 -11.17 -10.03 -4.15
CA VAL A 81 -10.91 -10.60 -5.48
C VAL A 81 -9.71 -9.89 -6.09
N GLY A 82 -8.70 -10.64 -6.50
CA GLY A 82 -7.53 -10.18 -7.26
C GLY A 82 -7.62 -10.65 -8.71
N LEU A 83 -6.92 -11.74 -9.03
CA LEU A 83 -6.99 -12.43 -10.32
C LEU A 83 -7.50 -13.86 -10.10
N GLU A 84 -8.78 -13.97 -9.75
CA GLU A 84 -9.40 -15.22 -9.34
C GLU A 84 -9.73 -16.10 -10.55
N TYR A 85 -9.15 -17.29 -10.61
CA TYR A 85 -9.51 -18.33 -11.57
C TYR A 85 -10.37 -19.39 -10.88
N ALA A 86 -11.53 -19.68 -11.47
CA ALA A 86 -12.44 -20.75 -11.06
C ALA A 86 -13.02 -20.66 -9.63
N GLY A 87 -12.83 -19.55 -8.90
CA GLY A 87 -13.17 -19.49 -7.48
C GLY A 87 -12.22 -20.26 -6.56
N GLU A 88 -11.10 -20.75 -7.09
CA GLU A 88 -10.20 -21.65 -6.37
C GLU A 88 -8.80 -21.08 -6.19
N ARG A 89 -8.35 -20.23 -7.12
CA ARG A 89 -6.98 -19.70 -7.14
C ARG A 89 -7.00 -18.22 -7.42
N ASP A 90 -6.31 -17.48 -6.56
CA ASP A 90 -6.09 -16.06 -6.77
C ASP A 90 -4.67 -15.71 -6.31
N PRO A 91 -3.79 -15.25 -7.21
CA PRO A 91 -2.41 -14.91 -6.89
C PRO A 91 -2.27 -13.59 -6.11
N PHE A 92 -3.32 -12.78 -6.03
CA PHE A 92 -3.28 -11.44 -5.42
C PHE A 92 -4.24 -11.28 -4.22
N ALA A 93 -5.13 -12.24 -3.96
CA ALA A 93 -6.03 -12.23 -2.79
C ALA A 93 -6.25 -13.65 -2.24
N ALA A 94 -5.64 -14.00 -1.11
CA ALA A 94 -5.72 -15.35 -0.57
C ALA A 94 -6.52 -15.41 0.75
N PRO A 95 -7.45 -16.37 0.92
CA PRO A 95 -7.92 -17.37 -0.05
C PRO A 95 -8.77 -16.72 -1.14
N ALA A 96 -8.98 -17.44 -2.26
CA ALA A 96 -9.82 -16.95 -3.34
C ALA A 96 -11.26 -16.69 -2.84
N GLY A 97 -11.89 -15.62 -3.33
CA GLY A 97 -13.23 -15.21 -2.97
C GLY A 97 -13.32 -14.29 -1.73
N PRO A 98 -14.54 -13.99 -1.27
CA PRO A 98 -14.79 -12.98 -0.23
C PRO A 98 -14.33 -13.39 1.17
N ASP A 99 -14.01 -14.66 1.38
CA ASP A 99 -13.58 -15.15 2.68
C ASP A 99 -12.13 -14.73 2.96
N LEU A 100 -11.89 -14.19 4.17
CA LEU A 100 -10.53 -13.96 4.64
C LEU A 100 -9.88 -15.28 5.04
N ASP A 101 -8.55 -15.34 5.01
CA ASP A 101 -7.80 -16.53 5.42
C ASP A 101 -8.22 -16.97 6.83
N PRO A 102 -8.90 -18.13 6.98
CA PRO A 102 -9.42 -18.58 8.26
C PRO A 102 -8.31 -18.92 9.25
N TRP A 103 -7.08 -19.15 8.76
CA TRP A 103 -5.91 -19.40 9.58
C TRP A 103 -5.07 -18.15 9.83
N GLY A 104 -5.44 -17.00 9.25
CA GLY A 104 -4.74 -15.73 9.41
C GLY A 104 -3.27 -15.74 8.97
N LYS A 105 -2.88 -16.70 8.13
CA LYS A 105 -1.52 -16.86 7.60
C LYS A 105 -1.23 -15.87 6.47
N LEU A 106 -2.26 -15.44 5.75
CA LEU A 106 -2.20 -14.52 4.62
C LEU A 106 -3.10 -13.29 4.85
N PRO A 107 -2.82 -12.45 5.85
CA PRO A 107 -3.57 -11.21 6.07
C PRO A 107 -3.38 -10.23 4.90
N LYS A 108 -4.33 -9.34 4.65
CA LYS A 108 -4.30 -8.38 3.52
C LYS A 108 -3.01 -7.58 3.36
N ARG A 109 -2.34 -7.24 4.45
CA ARG A 109 -1.05 -6.51 4.39
C ARG A 109 0.06 -7.27 3.64
N VAL A 110 -0.11 -8.56 3.36
CA VAL A 110 0.85 -9.35 2.57
C VAL A 110 0.39 -9.62 1.13
N TRP A 111 -0.74 -9.04 0.72
CA TRP A 111 -1.25 -9.14 -0.65
C TRP A 111 -0.56 -8.08 -1.52
N ILE A 112 0.67 -8.39 -1.95
CA ILE A 112 1.51 -7.41 -2.64
C ILE A 112 1.16 -7.38 -4.13
N ASN A 113 0.40 -6.38 -4.55
CA ASN A 113 0.09 -6.11 -5.96
C ASN A 113 0.04 -4.60 -6.21
N GLY A 114 0.41 -4.21 -7.43
CA GLY A 114 0.52 -2.80 -7.77
C GLY A 114 1.29 -2.56 -9.07
N TRP A 115 1.62 -1.32 -9.33
CA TRP A 115 2.40 -0.90 -10.48
C TRP A 115 3.28 0.30 -10.14
N TYR A 116 4.32 0.48 -10.95
CA TYR A 116 5.25 1.58 -10.89
C TYR A 116 5.53 2.08 -12.30
N ILE A 117 5.63 3.39 -12.48
CA ILE A 117 6.02 4.02 -13.73
C ILE A 117 7.05 5.12 -13.48
N ASP A 118 8.10 5.14 -14.30
CA ASP A 118 9.11 6.19 -14.41
C ASP A 118 8.94 6.87 -15.78
N ILE A 119 8.58 8.15 -15.78
CA ILE A 119 8.30 8.93 -16.99
C ILE A 119 9.34 10.05 -17.11
N ARG A 120 10.18 9.94 -18.14
CA ARG A 120 11.23 10.91 -18.46
C ARG A 120 10.95 11.62 -19.76
N TYR A 121 10.90 12.94 -19.74
CA TYR A 121 10.56 13.74 -20.92
C TYR A 121 11.19 15.14 -20.89
N ASN A 122 11.33 15.77 -22.06
CA ASN A 122 11.71 17.17 -22.15
C ASN A 122 10.45 18.02 -22.31
N HIS A 123 10.18 18.88 -21.33
CA HIS A 123 9.09 19.85 -21.36
C HIS A 123 9.57 21.14 -22.04
N SER A 124 8.73 21.72 -22.91
CA SER A 124 9.06 22.93 -23.68
C SER A 124 9.43 24.13 -22.80
N SER A 125 8.82 24.26 -21.63
CA SER A 125 9.05 25.38 -20.71
C SER A 125 9.82 25.02 -19.44
N TRP A 126 9.90 23.73 -19.08
CA TRP A 126 10.45 23.28 -17.79
C TRP A 126 11.71 22.43 -17.94
N GLY A 127 12.20 22.25 -19.17
CA GLY A 127 13.38 21.44 -19.45
C GLY A 127 13.15 19.96 -19.18
N TYR A 128 14.21 19.25 -18.82
CA TYR A 128 14.15 17.82 -18.53
C TYR A 128 13.32 17.53 -17.27
N ARG A 129 12.40 16.57 -17.38
CA ARG A 129 11.50 16.15 -16.29
C ARG A 129 11.66 14.66 -16.04
N ASN A 130 11.56 14.29 -14.77
CA ASN A 130 11.40 12.93 -14.29
C ASN A 130 10.21 12.90 -13.32
N VAL A 131 9.20 12.09 -13.63
CA VAL A 131 8.01 11.89 -12.82
C VAL A 131 7.88 10.41 -12.54
N TRP A 132 7.65 10.06 -11.28
CA TRP A 132 7.41 8.70 -10.85
C TRP A 132 6.05 8.62 -10.17
N ALA A 133 5.34 7.55 -10.49
CA ALA A 133 4.03 7.28 -9.93
C ALA A 133 3.88 5.78 -9.70
N GLY A 134 3.04 5.42 -8.75
CA GLY A 134 2.71 4.03 -8.51
C GLY A 134 1.50 3.90 -7.60
N ALA A 135 0.94 2.71 -7.62
CA ALA A 135 -0.02 2.26 -6.63
C ALA A 135 0.46 0.91 -6.11
N LEU A 136 0.33 0.70 -4.81
CA LEU A 136 0.70 -0.54 -4.16
C LEU A 136 -0.34 -0.81 -3.07
N PHE A 137 -1.02 -1.94 -3.19
CA PHE A 137 -2.16 -2.22 -2.31
C PHE A 137 -1.71 -2.50 -0.90
N ALA A 138 -0.57 -3.16 -0.73
CA ALA A 138 -0.04 -3.53 0.58
C ALA A 138 1.49 -3.53 0.58
N ASP A 139 2.07 -3.26 1.73
CA ASP A 139 3.51 -3.04 1.91
C ASP A 139 4.12 -3.86 3.06
N LEU A 140 3.46 -4.94 3.47
CA LEU A 140 3.76 -5.77 4.65
C LEU A 140 3.47 -5.12 6.00
N SER A 141 3.36 -3.79 6.07
CA SER A 141 3.00 -3.03 7.27
C SER A 141 1.48 -2.81 7.33
N SER A 142 0.92 -2.27 6.25
CA SER A 142 -0.50 -1.96 6.08
C SER A 142 -1.00 -2.42 4.70
N TYR A 143 -2.27 -2.15 4.43
CA TYR A 143 -2.89 -2.26 3.12
C TYR A 143 -3.84 -1.09 2.89
N GLY A 144 -4.20 -0.85 1.63
CA GLY A 144 -5.06 0.24 1.20
C GLY A 144 -4.35 1.58 1.07
N GLY A 145 -5.16 2.62 0.86
CA GLY A 145 -4.69 4.00 0.72
C GLY A 145 -4.64 4.49 -0.73
N PRO A 146 -4.42 5.81 -0.92
CA PRO A 146 -4.34 6.40 -2.24
C PRO A 146 -3.04 6.03 -2.97
N TRP A 147 -3.07 6.10 -4.31
CA TRP A 147 -1.85 6.08 -5.12
C TRP A 147 -0.86 7.18 -4.72
N ILE A 148 0.42 6.93 -4.97
CA ILE A 148 1.50 7.86 -4.70
C ILE A 148 1.98 8.46 -6.02
N ARG A 149 2.00 9.79 -6.07
CA ARG A 149 2.72 10.57 -7.07
C ARG A 149 3.86 11.30 -6.38
N VAL A 150 5.07 11.17 -6.92
CA VAL A 150 6.18 12.00 -6.49
C VAL A 150 6.67 12.79 -7.71
N ASP A 151 6.46 14.08 -7.65
CA ASP A 151 7.09 15.00 -8.58
C ASP A 151 8.48 15.33 -8.06
N ASN A 152 9.47 15.27 -8.94
CA ASN A 152 10.81 15.71 -8.62
C ASN A 152 10.85 17.24 -8.59
N ASP A 153 10.40 17.85 -7.49
CA ASP A 153 10.62 19.27 -7.20
C ASP A 153 12.10 19.49 -6.81
N TYR A 154 13.02 19.16 -7.71
CA TYR A 154 14.41 19.59 -7.57
C TYR A 154 14.44 21.09 -7.80
N TRP A 155 14.45 21.82 -6.69
CA TRP A 155 15.09 23.12 -6.65
C TRP A 155 16.56 22.88 -7.01
N GLY A 156 16.95 23.32 -8.21
CA GLY A 156 18.36 23.41 -8.58
C GLY A 156 19.13 24.29 -7.60
#